data_AF-A0A842WY51-F1
#
_entry.id   AF-A0A842WY51-F1
#
_cell.length_a   1.000
_cell.length_b   1.000
_cell.length_c   1.000
_cell.angle_alpha   90.00
_cell.angle_beta   90.00
_cell.angle_gamma   90.00
#
_symmetry.space_group_name_H-M   'P 1'
#
loop_
_entity.id
_entity.type
_entity.pdbx_description
1 polymer ?
#
loop_
_entity_poly.entity_id
_entity_poly.type
_entity_poly.pdbx_seq_one_letter_code
_entity_poly.pdbx_strand_id
1 'polypeptide(L)'
;MDRKYMDFKEDSGGFFYIYLDGARRNIVVEHYVNVVKDVGTRRRTVSGKLNKVFKGTNAETLYRTILGNSLITRIDHAAYLGYELGKAETALKNRVKYEQDRPVKL
;
A
#
# COMPACT_ATOMS: atom_id res chain seq x y z
N MET A 1 13.00 10.20 18.47
CA MET A 1 11.78 9.40 18.75
C MET A 1 12.05 7.99 18.27
N ASP A 2 12.14 7.05 19.21
CA ASP A 2 12.49 5.67 18.92
C ASP A 2 11.43 4.99 18.06
N ARG A 3 11.90 4.38 16.96
CA ARG A 3 11.16 3.47 16.08
C ARG A 3 10.83 2.17 16.82
N LYS A 4 10.03 2.21 17.88
CA LYS A 4 9.37 1.01 18.35
C LYS A 4 8.14 0.82 17.46
N TYR A 5 8.38 0.44 16.20
CA TYR A 5 7.32 -0.01 15.30
C TYR A 5 6.53 -1.07 16.07
N MET A 6 5.20 -0.92 16.12
CA MET A 6 4.33 -2.04 16.48
C MET A 6 4.82 -3.27 15.74
N ASP A 7 4.90 -4.44 16.41
CA ASP A 7 5.25 -5.71 15.75
C ASP A 7 4.50 -5.79 14.42
N PHE A 8 5.22 -5.62 13.31
CA PHE A 8 4.62 -5.65 11.99
C PHE A 8 4.08 -7.06 11.78
N LYS A 9 2.75 -7.17 11.71
CA LYS A 9 2.05 -8.42 11.44
C LYS A 9 1.46 -8.33 10.05
N GLU A 10 1.73 -9.32 9.22
CA GLU A 10 1.15 -9.39 7.88
C GLU A 10 -0.38 -9.32 7.92
N ASP A 11 -0.98 -8.62 6.93
CA ASP A 11 -2.42 -8.67 6.73
C ASP A 11 -2.76 -9.99 6.03
N SER A 12 -3.77 -10.70 6.52
CA SER A 12 -4.29 -11.86 5.76
C SER A 12 -4.91 -11.47 4.41
N GLY A 13 -5.35 -10.21 4.25
CA GLY A 13 -5.86 -9.68 3.01
C GLY A 13 -4.79 -9.52 1.92
N GLY A 14 -3.53 -9.32 2.32
CA GLY A 14 -2.40 -9.09 1.41
C GLY A 14 -1.62 -7.82 1.74
N PHE A 15 -0.91 -7.30 0.75
CA PHE A 15 -0.17 -6.05 0.87
C PHE A 15 -0.36 -5.14 -0.34
N PHE A 16 -0.06 -3.85 -0.15
CA PHE A 16 -0.21 -2.82 -1.18
C PHE A 16 1.14 -2.26 -1.59
N TYR A 17 1.36 -2.20 -2.89
CA TYR A 17 2.49 -1.50 -3.49
C TYR A 17 1.99 -0.24 -4.18
N ILE A 18 2.56 0.91 -3.83
CA ILE A 18 2.09 2.23 -4.28
C ILE A 18 3.22 2.91 -5.05
N TYR A 19 2.90 3.46 -6.20
CA TYR A 19 3.84 4.25 -6.99
C TYR A 19 3.12 5.31 -7.84
N LEU A 20 3.90 6.24 -8.40
CA LEU A 20 3.38 7.24 -9.33
C LEU A 20 3.69 6.83 -10.77
N ASP A 21 2.65 6.73 -11.61
CA ASP A 21 2.80 6.67 -13.06
C ASP A 21 2.98 8.11 -13.58
N GLY A 22 4.23 8.50 -13.84
CA GLY A 22 4.57 9.85 -14.31
C GLY A 22 4.01 10.18 -15.70
N ALA A 23 3.84 9.19 -16.58
CA ALA A 23 3.32 9.42 -17.92
C ALA A 23 1.83 9.72 -17.90
N ARG A 24 1.06 9.01 -17.07
CA ARG A 24 -0.39 9.20 -16.94
C ARG A 24 -0.80 10.13 -15.80
N ARG A 25 0.17 10.62 -15.03
CA ARG A 25 -0.01 11.44 -13.82
C ARG A 25 -0.99 10.81 -12.84
N ASN A 26 -0.82 9.53 -12.54
CA ASN A 26 -1.69 8.79 -11.62
C ASN A 26 -0.90 8.22 -10.43
N ILE A 27 -1.57 8.12 -9.29
CA ILE A 27 -1.21 7.18 -8.23
C ILE A 27 -1.68 5.80 -8.69
N VAL A 28 -0.79 4.82 -8.62
CA VAL A 28 -1.09 3.41 -8.88
C VAL A 28 -0.95 2.65 -7.58
N VAL A 29 -1.97 1.84 -7.27
CA VAL A 29 -2.00 0.97 -6.10
C VAL A 29 -2.20 -0.46 -6.58
N GLU A 30 -1.19 -1.29 -6.38
CA GLU A 30 -1.26 -2.71 -6.66
C GLU A 30 -1.51 -3.46 -5.36
N HIS A 31 -2.51 -4.34 -5.36
CA HIS A 31 -2.81 -5.23 -4.26
C HIS A 31 -2.33 -6.64 -4.58
N TYR A 32 -1.57 -7.22 -3.67
CA TYR A 32 -1.02 -8.58 -3.78
C TYR A 32 -1.55 -9.46 -2.66
N VAL A 33 -2.10 -10.62 -3.01
CA VAL A 33 -2.45 -11.65 -2.01
C VAL A 33 -1.21 -12.45 -1.63
N ASN A 34 -1.10 -12.80 -0.36
CA ASN A 34 0.01 -13.58 0.16
C ASN A 34 0.02 -14.99 -0.44
N VAL A 35 1.15 -15.39 -1.01
CA VAL A 35 1.40 -16.77 -1.41
C VAL A 35 2.14 -17.46 -0.27
N VAL A 36 1.43 -18.34 0.43
CA VAL A 36 1.94 -19.06 1.60
C VAL A 36 2.38 -20.47 1.18
N LYS A 37 3.58 -20.87 1.61
CA LYS A 37 4.09 -22.24 1.42
C LYS A 37 4.60 -22.82 2.74
N ASP A 38 4.66 -24.14 2.79
CA ASP A 38 5.40 -24.84 3.85
C ASP A 38 6.90 -24.66 3.64
N VAL A 39 7.56 -24.12 4.65
CA VAL A 39 9.01 -23.93 4.71
C VAL A 39 9.50 -24.63 5.98
N GLY A 40 9.94 -25.88 5.84
CA GLY A 40 10.19 -26.78 6.96
C GLY A 40 8.89 -27.13 7.69
N THR A 41 8.82 -26.88 9.00
CA THR A 41 7.65 -27.16 9.84
C THR A 41 6.68 -25.97 9.98
N ARG A 42 6.88 -24.88 9.22
CA ARG A 42 6.10 -23.65 9.35
C ARG A 42 5.56 -23.19 8.00
N ARG A 43 4.33 -22.66 8.00
CA ARG A 43 3.78 -21.91 6.86
C ARG A 43 4.32 -20.49 6.86
N ARG A 44 4.87 -20.05 5.74
CA ARG A 44 5.41 -18.69 5.55
C ARG A 44 4.91 -18.09 4.23
N THR A 45 4.66 -16.80 4.23
CA THR A 45 4.52 -16.02 3.00
C THR A 45 5.85 -16.01 2.27
N VAL A 46 5.87 -16.45 1.01
CA VAL A 46 7.08 -16.53 0.18
C VAL A 46 7.07 -15.55 -0.99
N SER A 47 5.89 -15.08 -1.38
CA SER A 47 5.72 -14.08 -2.43
C SER A 47 4.32 -13.46 -2.37
N GLY A 48 4.06 -12.48 -3.23
CA GLY A 48 2.73 -11.95 -3.51
C GLY A 48 2.25 -12.36 -4.91
N LYS A 49 0.96 -12.60 -5.07
CA LYS A 49 0.30 -12.72 -6.37
C LYS A 49 -0.55 -11.48 -6.62
N LEU A 50 -0.31 -10.79 -7.73
CA LEU A 50 -1.09 -9.61 -8.11
C LEU A 50 -2.58 -10.00 -8.17
N ASN A 51 -3.41 -9.24 -7.45
CA ASN A 51 -4.84 -9.48 -7.33
C ASN A 51 -5.64 -8.35 -7.98
N LYS A 52 -5.36 -7.09 -7.60
CA LYS A 52 -6.08 -5.92 -8.12
C LYS A 52 -5.15 -4.74 -8.33
N VAL A 53 -5.51 -3.86 -9.26
CA VAL A 53 -4.82 -2.60 -9.51
C VAL A 53 -5.84 -1.47 -9.48
N PHE A 54 -5.56 -0.44 -8.70
CA PHE A 54 -6.34 0.79 -8.62
C PHE A 54 -5.50 1.94 -9.16
N LYS A 55 -6.14 2.88 -9.87
CA LYS A 55 -5.48 4.04 -10.45
C LYS A 55 -6.34 5.27 -10.24
N GLY A 56 -5.71 6.39 -9.91
CA GLY A 56 -6.40 7.66 -9.74
C GLY A 56 -5.47 8.77 -9.29
N THR A 57 -5.99 9.98 -9.21
CA THR A 57 -5.23 11.17 -8.82
C THR A 57 -5.53 11.65 -7.39
N ASN A 58 -6.58 11.11 -6.78
CA ASN A 58 -7.10 11.55 -5.49
C ASN A 58 -7.04 10.41 -4.47
N ALA A 59 -6.40 10.67 -3.32
CA ALA A 59 -6.19 9.68 -2.28
C ALA A 59 -7.52 9.19 -1.68
N GLU A 60 -8.48 10.09 -1.49
CA GLU A 60 -9.78 9.76 -0.89
C GLU A 60 -10.59 8.77 -1.73
N THR A 61 -10.70 9.04 -3.02
CA THR A 61 -11.40 8.15 -3.95
C THR A 61 -10.74 6.77 -3.96
N LEU A 62 -9.39 6.71 -3.94
CA LEU A 62 -8.65 5.46 -3.93
C LEU A 62 -8.85 4.66 -2.64
N TYR A 63 -8.65 5.25 -1.45
CA TYR A 63 -8.79 4.48 -0.21
C TYR A 63 -10.23 4.01 0.00
N ARG A 64 -11.24 4.83 -0.35
CA ARG A 64 -12.66 4.43 -0.23
C ARG A 64 -12.98 3.25 -1.15
N THR A 65 -12.48 3.30 -2.39
CA THR A 65 -12.65 2.20 -3.35
C THR A 65 -11.99 0.91 -2.86
N ILE A 66 -10.77 1.01 -2.33
CA ILE A 66 -10.02 -0.14 -1.81
C ILE A 66 -10.74 -0.76 -0.60
N LEU A 67 -11.21 0.07 0.35
CA LEU A 67 -11.97 -0.39 1.52
C LEU A 67 -13.27 -1.09 1.11
N GLY A 68 -13.99 -0.56 0.11
CA GLY A 68 -15.19 -1.19 -0.43
C GLY A 68 -14.96 -2.56 -1.07
N ASN A 69 -13.72 -2.90 -1.44
CA ASN A 69 -13.35 -4.21 -1.97
C ASN A 69 -12.98 -5.24 -0.88
N SER A 70 -13.06 -4.88 0.41
CA SER A 70 -12.73 -5.77 1.55
C SER A 70 -11.34 -6.42 1.46
N LEU A 71 -10.35 -5.67 0.96
CA LEU A 71 -8.97 -6.16 0.76
C LEU A 71 -8.07 -6.00 1.99
N ILE A 72 -8.55 -5.37 3.05
CA ILE A 72 -7.79 -5.04 4.25
C ILE A 72 -8.50 -5.65 5.45
N THR A 73 -7.80 -6.46 6.24
CA THR A 73 -8.38 -7.08 7.44
C THR A 73 -7.95 -6.40 8.73
N ARG A 74 -6.96 -5.50 8.68
CA ARG A 74 -6.42 -4.81 9.86
C ARG A 74 -6.57 -3.29 9.78
N ILE A 75 -6.99 -2.68 10.89
CA ILE A 75 -7.26 -1.23 10.97
C ILE A 75 -5.97 -0.40 10.87
N ASP A 76 -4.87 -0.87 11.47
CA ASP A 76 -3.56 -0.24 11.35
C ASP A 76 -3.08 -0.19 9.89
N HIS A 77 -3.34 -1.23 9.11
CA HIS A 77 -3.03 -1.26 7.69
C HIS A 77 -3.94 -0.36 6.85
N ALA A 78 -5.22 -0.24 7.20
CA ALA A 78 -6.13 0.72 6.58
C ALA A 78 -5.64 2.17 6.81
N ALA A 79 -5.21 2.49 8.03
CA ALA A 79 -4.64 3.79 8.37
C ALA A 79 -3.34 4.06 7.60
N TYR A 80 -2.44 3.08 7.55
CA TYR A 80 -1.19 3.16 6.79
C TYR A 80 -1.43 3.40 5.29
N LEU A 81 -2.37 2.67 4.68
CA LEU A 81 -2.74 2.87 3.27
C LEU A 81 -3.21 4.31 3.03
N GLY A 82 -4.09 4.84 3.88
CA GLY A 82 -4.55 6.23 3.77
C GLY A 82 -3.40 7.24 3.87
N TYR A 83 -2.48 7.03 4.81
CA TYR A 83 -1.29 7.86 4.99
C TYR A 83 -0.38 7.87 3.75
N GLU A 84 -0.05 6.69 3.21
CA GLU A 84 0.78 6.58 2.01
C GLU A 84 0.10 7.19 0.76
N LEU A 85 -1.22 7.02 0.62
CA LEU A 85 -1.98 7.63 -0.48
C LEU A 85 -2.00 9.16 -0.39
N GLY A 86 -2.12 9.73 0.80
CA GLY A 86 -2.03 11.17 1.00
C GLY A 86 -0.65 11.73 0.61
N LYS A 87 0.43 11.02 0.96
CA LYS A 87 1.78 11.35 0.49
C LYS A 87 1.90 11.24 -1.02
N ALA A 88 1.38 10.18 -1.63
CA ALA A 88 1.40 9.99 -3.08
C ALA A 88 0.65 11.11 -3.81
N GLU A 89 -0.53 11.50 -3.33
CA GLU A 89 -1.30 12.63 -3.88
C GLU A 89 -0.54 13.95 -3.74
N THR A 90 0.08 14.20 -2.59
CA THR A 90 0.89 15.40 -2.35
C THR A 90 2.07 15.46 -3.32
N ALA A 91 2.79 14.36 -3.48
CA ALA A 91 3.92 14.27 -4.40
C ALA A 91 3.49 14.47 -5.86
N LEU A 92 2.37 13.86 -6.26
CA LEU A 92 1.81 13.99 -7.59
C LEU A 92 1.39 15.43 -7.92
N LYS A 93 0.75 16.14 -6.97
CA LYS A 93 0.34 17.55 -7.12
C LYS A 93 1.54 18.48 -7.28
N ASN A 94 2.58 18.26 -6.49
CA ASN A 94 3.79 19.10 -6.48
C ASN A 94 4.86 18.66 -7.49
N ARG A 95 4.63 17.58 -8.25
CA ARG A 95 5.57 17.02 -9.23
C ARG A 95 6.92 16.64 -8.62
N VAL A 96 6.90 16.12 -7.39
CA VAL A 96 8.08 15.65 -6.66
C VAL A 96 8.09 14.11 -6.56
N LYS A 97 9.24 13.54 -6.17
CA LYS A 97 9.38 12.08 -6.02
C LYS A 97 8.53 11.59 -4.83
N TYR A 98 7.82 10.50 -5.05
CA TYR A 98 7.22 9.67 -4.01
C TYR A 98 8.03 8.39 -3.81
N GLU A 99 8.21 7.99 -2.55
CA GLU A 99 8.79 6.72 -2.14
C GLU A 99 8.07 6.26 -0.87
N GLN A 100 7.56 5.02 -0.85
CA GLN A 100 6.89 4.47 0.34
C GLN A 100 7.82 4.52 1.56
N ASP A 101 7.24 4.75 2.73
CA ASP A 101 7.97 4.86 4.03
C ASP A 101 9.00 6.01 4.10
N ARG A 102 9.13 6.83 3.06
CA ARG A 102 9.92 8.05 3.07
C ARG A 102 9.05 9.29 3.16
N PRO A 103 9.57 10.38 3.74
CA PRO A 103 8.90 11.67 3.65
C PRO A 103 8.92 12.19 2.21
N VAL A 104 7.83 12.86 1.82
CA VAL A 104 7.79 13.66 0.60
C VAL A 104 8.57 14.95 0.83
N LYS A 105 9.46 15.31 -0.09
CA LYS A 105 10.23 16.56 -0.05
C LYS A 105 9.58 17.56 -1.01
N LEU A 106 9.14 18.71 -0.49
CA LEU A 106 8.52 19.81 -1.24
C LEU A 106 9.52 20.92 -1.51
#